data_AF-A0A959Q980-F1
#
_entry.id   AF-A0A959Q980-F1
#
_cell.length_a   1.000
_cell.length_b   1.000
_cell.length_c   1.000
_cell.angle_alpha   90.00
_cell.angle_beta   90.00
_cell.angle_gamma   90.00
#
_symmetry.space_group_name_H-M   'P 1'
#
loop_
_entity.id
_entity.type
_entity.pdbx_description
1 polymer ?
#
loop_
_entity_poly.entity_id
_entity_poly.type
_entity_poly.pdbx_seq_one_letter_code
_entity_poly.pdbx_strand_id
1 'polypeptide(L)'
;EYSFRDLLSYKLYPKVFEDYHHHRQQFGVVQMLPTPAFFYGLKPNEEVLVELERGKTITIKYLNVTEANEQGNRLVFFRLNGQTRAVEVHDRSVQVQVVQNRKAKGPKEIGAPLQGSLSKVLVKQGQQVDVNTPLFVIEAMKMESTITSPVAGVVKEVHLPERSLVEQEDLVVELA
;
A
#
# COMPACT_ATOMS: atom_id res chain seq x y z
N GLU A 1 -30.81 5.69 -6.84
CA GLU A 1 -31.90 5.02 -7.60
C GLU A 1 -31.53 4.97 -9.07
N TYR A 2 -31.76 3.84 -9.73
CA TYR A 2 -31.52 3.70 -11.17
C TYR A 2 -32.77 4.06 -11.95
N SER A 3 -32.60 4.85 -13.00
CA SER A 3 -33.66 5.27 -13.90
C SER A 3 -33.76 4.33 -15.12
N PHE A 4 -34.88 4.41 -15.84
CA PHE A 4 -35.02 3.71 -17.13
C PHE A 4 -33.92 4.09 -18.14
N ARG A 5 -33.38 5.31 -18.06
CA ARG A 5 -32.27 5.77 -18.91
C ARG A 5 -30.97 5.08 -18.57
N ASP A 6 -30.74 4.72 -17.31
CA ASP A 6 -29.57 3.96 -16.90
C ASP A 6 -29.60 2.55 -17.48
N LEU A 7 -30.79 1.90 -17.48
CA LEU A 7 -30.98 0.61 -18.12
C LEU A 7 -30.68 0.65 -19.63
N LEU A 8 -31.19 1.66 -20.33
CA LEU A 8 -30.91 1.85 -21.76
C LEU A 8 -29.41 2.13 -22.01
N SER A 9 -28.78 2.96 -21.16
CA SER A 9 -27.36 3.29 -21.30
C SER A 9 -26.47 2.06 -21.11
N TYR A 10 -26.80 1.19 -20.14
CA TYR A 10 -26.13 -0.09 -19.97
C TYR A 10 -26.33 -1.01 -21.17
N LYS A 11 -27.55 -1.07 -21.74
CA LYS A 11 -27.81 -1.91 -22.94
C LYS A 11 -27.07 -1.43 -24.18
N LEU A 12 -26.89 -0.12 -24.33
CA LEU A 12 -26.18 0.48 -25.47
C LEU A 12 -24.66 0.40 -25.31
N TYR A 13 -24.14 0.69 -24.12
CA TYR A 13 -22.71 0.74 -23.84
C TYR A 13 -22.36 0.10 -22.48
N PRO A 14 -22.37 -1.25 -22.36
CA PRO A 14 -22.24 -1.93 -21.06
C PRO A 14 -20.96 -1.55 -20.31
N LYS A 15 -19.80 -1.68 -20.96
CA LYS A 15 -18.49 -1.40 -20.34
C LYS A 15 -18.33 0.07 -19.95
N VAL A 16 -18.71 0.99 -20.84
CA VAL A 16 -18.62 2.43 -20.58
C VAL A 16 -19.54 2.83 -19.43
N PHE A 17 -20.73 2.23 -19.35
CA PHE A 17 -21.66 2.47 -18.26
C PHE A 17 -21.12 1.93 -16.92
N GLU A 18 -20.52 0.73 -16.90
CA GLU A 18 -19.85 0.18 -15.71
C GLU A 18 -18.71 1.09 -15.24
N ASP A 19 -17.81 1.49 -16.15
CA ASP A 19 -16.69 2.40 -15.84
C ASP A 19 -17.19 3.74 -15.29
N TYR A 20 -18.19 4.34 -15.94
CA TYR A 20 -18.84 5.57 -15.49
C TYR A 20 -19.48 5.40 -14.11
N HIS A 21 -20.16 4.29 -13.88
CA HIS A 21 -20.82 4.02 -12.61
C HIS A 21 -19.82 3.88 -11.46
N HIS A 22 -18.74 3.12 -11.67
CA HIS A 22 -17.63 3.01 -10.72
C HIS A 22 -16.97 4.36 -10.44
N HIS A 23 -16.70 5.14 -11.49
CA HIS A 23 -16.16 6.49 -11.35
C HIS A 23 -17.10 7.38 -10.51
N ARG A 24 -18.42 7.32 -10.75
CA ARG A 24 -19.41 8.11 -10.00
C ARG A 24 -19.55 7.65 -8.55
N GLN A 25 -19.42 6.36 -8.26
CA GLN A 25 -19.38 5.87 -6.87
C GLN A 25 -18.15 6.38 -6.13
N GLN A 26 -16.99 6.40 -6.79
CA GLN A 26 -15.72 6.79 -6.18
C GLN A 26 -15.59 8.31 -6.00
N PHE A 27 -15.94 9.10 -7.03
CA PHE A 27 -15.67 10.55 -7.07
C PHE A 27 -16.93 11.42 -6.97
N GLY A 28 -18.12 10.81 -7.00
CA GLY A 28 -19.37 11.54 -7.01
C GLY A 28 -19.60 12.31 -8.31
N VAL A 29 -20.25 13.47 -8.20
CA VAL A 29 -20.66 14.30 -9.34
C VAL A 29 -19.58 15.37 -9.61
N VAL A 30 -18.71 15.07 -10.57
CA VAL A 30 -17.58 15.95 -10.93
C VAL A 30 -17.90 17.02 -11.96
N GLN A 31 -19.07 16.93 -12.62
CA GLN A 31 -19.48 17.87 -13.68
C GLN A 31 -19.66 19.32 -13.20
N MET A 32 -19.78 19.53 -11.89
CA MET A 32 -19.91 20.86 -11.29
C MET A 32 -18.55 21.55 -11.07
N LEU A 33 -17.44 20.84 -11.28
CA LEU A 33 -16.10 21.41 -11.11
C LEU A 33 -15.77 22.34 -12.29
N PRO A 34 -15.10 23.49 -12.02
CA PRO A 34 -14.53 24.30 -13.09
C PRO A 34 -13.60 23.48 -13.98
N THR A 35 -13.68 23.68 -15.30
CA THR A 35 -12.90 22.92 -16.29
C THR A 35 -11.39 22.87 -16.00
N PRO A 36 -10.72 23.98 -15.59
CA PRO A 36 -9.30 23.91 -15.23
C PRO A 36 -9.04 23.01 -14.03
N ALA A 37 -9.88 23.09 -13.00
CA ALA A 37 -9.75 22.27 -11.79
C ALA A 37 -10.02 20.78 -12.09
N PHE A 38 -10.95 20.49 -13.00
CA PHE A 38 -11.23 19.12 -13.44
C PHE A 38 -10.03 18.47 -14.16
N PHE A 39 -9.37 19.21 -15.05
CA PHE A 39 -8.26 18.64 -15.84
C PHE A 39 -6.90 18.69 -15.14
N TYR A 40 -6.64 19.74 -14.35
CA TYR A 40 -5.30 20.01 -13.83
C TYR A 40 -5.22 20.07 -12.30
N GLY A 41 -6.35 19.94 -11.61
CA GLY A 41 -6.43 20.20 -10.17
C GLY A 41 -6.24 21.67 -9.83
N LEU A 42 -5.97 21.95 -8.55
CA LEU A 42 -5.77 23.30 -8.03
C LEU A 42 -4.28 23.57 -7.76
N LYS A 43 -3.85 24.82 -7.95
CA LYS A 43 -2.53 25.29 -7.53
C LYS A 43 -2.52 25.62 -6.04
N PRO A 44 -1.36 25.57 -5.35
CA PRO A 44 -1.27 25.92 -3.94
C PRO A 44 -1.87 27.30 -3.67
N ASN A 45 -2.74 27.39 -2.65
CA ASN A 45 -3.53 28.57 -2.29
C ASN A 45 -4.59 29.02 -3.31
N GLU A 46 -4.83 28.27 -4.39
CA GLU A 46 -5.94 28.51 -5.30
C GLU A 46 -7.27 28.09 -4.66
N GLU A 47 -8.29 28.92 -4.90
CA GLU A 47 -9.63 28.78 -4.34
C GLU A 47 -10.64 28.78 -5.47
N VAL A 48 -11.53 27.80 -5.46
CA VAL A 48 -12.61 27.64 -6.44
C VAL A 48 -13.96 27.54 -5.74
N LEU A 49 -14.96 28.09 -6.41
CA LEU A 49 -16.36 27.99 -6.01
C LEU A 49 -17.01 26.89 -6.85
N VAL A 50 -17.61 25.91 -6.19
CA VAL A 50 -18.29 24.79 -6.83
C VAL A 50 -19.76 24.84 -6.43
N GLU A 51 -20.64 25.05 -7.41
CA GLU A 51 -22.09 25.04 -7.19
C GLU A 51 -22.60 23.59 -7.31
N LEU A 52 -22.94 22.97 -6.17
CA LEU A 52 -23.42 21.59 -6.14
C LEU A 52 -24.86 21.49 -6.63
N GLU A 53 -25.69 22.44 -6.20
CA GLU A 53 -27.09 22.60 -6.56
C GLU A 53 -27.43 24.09 -6.51
N ARG A 54 -28.57 24.48 -7.08
CA ARG A 54 -29.03 25.87 -7.06
C ARG A 54 -29.08 26.42 -5.63
N GLY A 55 -28.25 27.43 -5.36
CA GLY A 55 -28.14 28.06 -4.03
C GLY A 55 -27.27 27.32 -3.01
N LYS A 56 -26.63 26.20 -3.39
CA LYS A 56 -25.64 25.47 -2.59
C LYS A 56 -24.28 25.55 -3.25
N THR A 57 -23.48 26.54 -2.85
CA THR A 57 -22.09 26.69 -3.28
C THR A 57 -21.15 26.24 -2.17
N ILE A 58 -20.11 25.48 -2.52
CA ILE A 58 -19.00 25.16 -1.64
C ILE A 58 -17.75 25.87 -2.14
N THR A 59 -16.96 26.36 -1.20
CA THR A 59 -15.66 26.95 -1.49
C THR A 59 -14.58 25.94 -1.15
N ILE A 60 -13.75 25.61 -2.15
CA ILE A 60 -12.66 24.65 -2.04
C ILE A 60 -11.35 25.39 -2.27
N LYS A 61 -10.48 25.44 -1.26
CA LYS A 61 -9.14 26.00 -1.40
C LYS A 61 -8.08 24.94 -1.14
N TYR A 62 -7.16 24.77 -2.07
CA TYR A 62 -6.01 23.90 -1.86
C TYR A 62 -4.97 24.60 -0.98
N LEU A 63 -4.54 23.96 0.11
CA LEU A 63 -3.57 24.53 1.06
C LEU A 63 -2.16 24.04 0.74
N ASN A 64 -1.91 22.75 0.95
CA ASN A 64 -0.62 22.13 0.78
C ASN A 64 -0.76 20.59 0.70
N VAL A 65 0.34 19.94 0.31
CA VAL A 65 0.50 18.49 0.27
C VAL A 65 1.75 18.10 1.05
N THR A 66 1.71 16.96 1.72
CA THR A 66 2.88 16.41 2.40
C THR A 66 3.84 15.71 1.44
N GLU A 67 5.02 15.35 1.94
CA GLU A 67 5.84 14.33 1.30
C GLU A 67 5.13 12.97 1.31
N ALA A 68 5.52 12.09 0.39
CA ALA A 68 4.98 10.74 0.31
C ALA A 68 5.52 9.91 1.48
N ASN A 69 4.64 9.15 2.13
CA ASN A 69 5.02 8.20 3.16
C ASN A 69 5.69 6.94 2.55
N GLU A 70 6.11 6.01 3.40
CA GLU A 70 6.73 4.73 3.00
C GLU A 70 5.83 3.85 2.11
N GLN A 71 4.54 4.16 2.01
CA GLN A 71 3.57 3.47 1.14
C GLN A 71 3.25 4.29 -0.13
N GLY A 72 3.90 5.44 -0.32
CA GLY A 72 3.69 6.32 -1.48
C GLY A 72 2.46 7.22 -1.36
N ASN A 73 1.80 7.25 -0.21
CA ASN A 73 0.63 8.10 0.00
C ASN A 73 1.05 9.48 0.49
N ARG A 74 0.33 10.50 0.03
CA ARG A 74 0.46 11.88 0.49
C ARG A 74 -0.84 12.34 1.13
N LEU A 75 -0.74 13.20 2.14
CA LEU A 75 -1.89 13.90 2.68
C LEU A 75 -2.01 15.26 1.99
N VAL A 76 -3.16 15.47 1.35
CA VAL A 76 -3.53 16.74 0.70
C VAL A 76 -4.51 17.47 1.60
N PHE A 77 -4.17 18.71 1.95
CA PHE A 77 -5.03 19.55 2.79
C PHE A 77 -5.82 20.54 1.93
N PHE A 78 -7.13 20.53 2.13
CA PHE A 78 -8.06 21.49 1.55
C PHE A 78 -8.77 22.28 2.65
N ARG A 79 -9.18 23.50 2.35
CA ARG A 79 -10.16 24.24 3.14
C ARG A 79 -11.49 24.21 2.42
N LEU A 80 -12.48 23.60 3.06
CA LEU A 80 -13.85 23.47 2.58
C LEU A 80 -14.75 24.37 3.43
N ASN A 81 -15.34 25.42 2.86
CA ASN A 81 -16.18 26.40 3.59
C ASN A 81 -15.56 26.89 4.92
N GLY A 82 -14.25 27.16 4.90
CA GLY A 82 -13.50 27.62 6.08
C GLY A 82 -12.93 26.49 6.96
N GLN A 83 -13.40 25.25 6.84
CA GLN A 83 -12.91 24.12 7.61
C GLN A 83 -11.79 23.38 6.87
N THR A 84 -10.66 23.15 7.55
CA THR A 84 -9.57 22.33 7.00
C THR A 84 -9.96 20.85 7.01
N ARG A 85 -9.74 20.17 5.88
CA ARG A 85 -9.92 18.73 5.68
C ARG A 85 -8.64 18.16 5.07
N ALA A 86 -8.28 16.96 5.50
CA ALA A 86 -7.17 16.20 4.93
C ALA A 86 -7.73 15.03 4.12
N VAL A 87 -7.14 14.76 2.96
CA VAL A 87 -7.47 13.64 2.09
C VAL A 87 -6.18 12.90 1.76
N GLU A 88 -6.16 11.59 1.98
CA GLU A 88 -5.03 10.74 1.59
C GLU A 88 -5.13 10.38 0.11
N VAL A 89 -4.02 10.58 -0.62
CA VAL A 89 -3.93 10.30 -2.06
C VAL A 89 -2.64 9.54 -2.34
N HIS A 90 -2.76 8.40 -3.01
CA HIS A 90 -1.60 7.63 -3.46
C HIS A 90 -0.88 8.32 -4.62
N ASP A 91 0.39 8.63 -4.46
CA ASP A 91 1.22 9.25 -5.49
C ASP A 91 1.79 8.19 -6.45
N ARG A 92 1.13 8.07 -7.61
CA ARG A 92 1.52 7.12 -8.67
C ARG A 92 2.88 7.44 -9.32
N SER A 93 3.46 8.61 -9.07
CA SER A 93 4.78 8.99 -9.58
C SER A 93 5.93 8.50 -8.70
N VAL A 94 5.65 8.21 -7.42
CA VAL A 94 6.64 7.66 -6.49
C VAL A 94 6.62 6.14 -6.64
N GLN A 95 7.66 5.59 -7.28
CA GLN A 95 7.89 4.15 -7.23
C GLN A 95 8.35 3.78 -5.83
N VAL A 96 7.41 3.43 -4.97
CA VAL A 96 7.71 2.85 -3.68
C VAL A 96 8.19 1.44 -3.93
N GLN A 97 9.51 1.23 -3.90
CA GLN A 97 10.08 -0.10 -3.81
C GLN A 97 9.88 -0.60 -2.38
N VAL A 98 8.63 -0.95 -2.02
CA VAL A 98 8.43 -1.85 -0.88
C VAL A 98 8.98 -3.19 -1.36
N VAL A 99 10.24 -3.47 -1.04
CA VAL A 99 10.83 -4.79 -1.27
C VAL A 99 10.07 -5.75 -0.35
N GLN A 100 8.93 -6.26 -0.82
CA GLN A 100 8.21 -7.30 -0.12
C GLN A 100 8.98 -8.60 -0.30
N ASN A 101 9.52 -9.11 0.80
CA ASN A 101 10.19 -10.39 0.81
C ASN A 101 9.17 -11.51 0.52
N ARG A 102 9.62 -12.57 -0.14
CA ARG A 102 8.80 -13.77 -0.37
C ARG A 102 8.38 -14.35 0.98
N LYS A 103 7.09 -14.65 1.19
CA LYS A 103 6.62 -15.35 2.39
C LYS A 103 6.87 -16.86 2.32
N ALA A 104 7.20 -17.46 3.47
CA ALA A 104 7.32 -18.91 3.64
C ALA A 104 5.95 -19.60 3.55
N LYS A 105 5.83 -20.64 2.72
CA LYS A 105 4.57 -21.37 2.47
C LYS A 105 4.66 -22.86 2.81
N GLY A 106 5.87 -23.41 2.85
CA GLY A 106 6.10 -24.84 3.03
C GLY A 106 6.71 -25.19 4.40
N PRO A 107 6.62 -26.46 4.84
CA PRO A 107 7.23 -26.91 6.09
C PRO A 107 8.77 -26.88 6.07
N LYS A 108 9.38 -26.78 4.88
CA LYS A 108 10.82 -26.62 4.68
C LYS A 108 11.23 -25.18 4.39
N GLU A 109 10.29 -24.24 4.41
CA GLU A 109 10.53 -22.81 4.25
C GLU A 109 10.42 -22.16 5.62
N ILE A 110 11.53 -21.64 6.13
CA ILE A 110 11.62 -21.09 7.48
C ILE A 110 11.55 -19.58 7.35
N GLY A 111 10.39 -19.04 7.74
CA GLY A 111 10.12 -17.62 7.76
C GLY A 111 10.47 -16.97 9.11
N ALA A 112 10.53 -15.64 9.12
CA ALA A 112 10.62 -14.85 10.34
C ALA A 112 9.33 -14.98 11.18
N PRO A 113 9.37 -15.34 12.47
CA PRO A 113 8.16 -15.49 13.28
C PRO A 113 7.52 -14.15 13.67
N LEU A 114 8.25 -13.05 13.54
CA LEU A 114 7.82 -11.71 13.95
C LEU A 114 8.58 -10.64 13.16
N GLN A 115 8.03 -9.43 13.14
CA GLN A 115 8.65 -8.28 12.49
C GLN A 115 9.90 -7.82 13.25
N GLY A 116 11.01 -7.62 12.56
CA GLY A 116 12.26 -7.19 13.17
C GLY A 116 13.39 -7.00 12.16
N SER A 117 14.63 -7.02 12.65
CA SER A 117 15.84 -7.01 11.83
C SER A 117 16.56 -8.35 11.94
N LEU A 118 17.00 -8.89 10.81
CA LEU A 118 17.77 -10.14 10.77
C LEU A 118 19.19 -9.87 11.28
N SER A 119 19.46 -10.02 12.58
CA SER A 119 20.72 -9.59 13.17
C SER A 119 21.90 -10.46 12.74
N LYS A 120 21.69 -11.78 12.61
CA LYS A 120 22.72 -12.74 12.17
C LYS A 120 22.12 -13.91 11.41
N VAL A 121 22.85 -14.41 10.41
CA VAL A 121 22.59 -15.69 9.76
C VAL A 121 23.65 -16.69 10.20
N LEU A 122 23.23 -17.80 10.82
CA LEU A 122 24.12 -18.77 11.46
C LEU A 122 24.46 -19.96 10.55
N VAL A 123 23.78 -20.07 9.40
CA VAL A 123 23.95 -21.17 8.45
C VAL A 123 24.32 -20.68 7.06
N LYS A 124 24.89 -21.59 6.26
CA LYS A 124 25.24 -21.35 4.87
C LYS A 124 24.54 -22.33 3.95
N GLN A 125 24.35 -21.94 2.69
CA GLN A 125 23.88 -22.85 1.65
C GLN A 125 24.74 -24.12 1.59
N GLY A 126 24.08 -25.28 1.49
CA GLY A 126 24.69 -26.60 1.49
C GLY A 126 25.01 -27.16 2.88
N GLN A 127 24.81 -26.41 3.95
CA GLN A 127 25.07 -26.89 5.32
C GLN A 127 24.01 -27.90 5.75
N GLN A 128 24.45 -29.01 6.33
CA GLN A 128 23.57 -29.99 6.97
C GLN A 128 23.17 -29.48 8.36
N VAL A 129 21.87 -29.55 8.66
CA VAL A 129 21.29 -29.09 9.93
C VAL A 129 20.40 -30.19 10.52
N ASP A 130 20.47 -30.35 11.84
CA ASP A 130 19.58 -31.23 12.59
C ASP A 130 18.39 -30.45 13.16
N VAL A 131 17.39 -31.17 13.68
CA VAL A 131 16.28 -30.57 14.42
C VAL A 131 16.83 -29.71 15.57
N ASN A 132 16.27 -28.52 15.76
CA ASN A 132 16.69 -27.50 16.72
C ASN A 132 18.05 -26.83 16.45
N THR A 133 18.69 -27.07 15.29
CA THR A 133 19.91 -26.34 14.92
C THR A 133 19.59 -24.85 14.71
N PRO A 134 20.32 -23.91 15.34
CA PRO A 134 20.14 -22.48 15.11
C PRO A 134 20.37 -22.09 13.64
N LEU A 135 19.42 -21.37 13.04
CA LEU A 135 19.47 -20.95 11.64
C LEU A 135 19.82 -19.47 11.51
N PHE A 136 19.12 -18.61 12.26
CA PHE A 136 19.33 -17.17 12.24
C PHE A 136 18.79 -16.52 13.51
N VAL A 137 19.14 -15.26 13.74
CA VAL A 137 18.71 -14.46 14.89
C VAL A 137 17.97 -13.23 14.39
N ILE A 138 16.82 -12.95 15.00
CA ILE A 138 16.05 -11.72 14.78
C ILE A 138 16.20 -10.82 16.00
N GLU A 139 16.48 -9.55 15.76
CA GLU A 139 16.38 -8.49 16.76
C GLU A 139 15.05 -7.74 16.56
N ALA A 140 14.22 -7.73 17.60
CA ALA A 140 12.99 -6.94 17.63
C ALA A 140 12.83 -6.33 19.02
N MET A 141 12.50 -5.04 19.08
CA MET A 141 12.27 -4.32 20.34
C MET A 141 13.42 -4.49 21.37
N LYS A 142 14.69 -4.49 20.91
CA LYS A 142 15.92 -4.72 21.72
C LYS A 142 16.04 -6.14 22.30
N MET A 143 15.23 -7.08 21.83
CA MET A 143 15.30 -8.50 22.20
C MET A 143 15.77 -9.32 21.01
N GLU A 144 16.73 -10.21 21.25
CA GLU A 144 17.19 -11.18 20.25
C GLU A 144 16.45 -12.51 20.41
N SER A 145 15.96 -13.06 19.31
CA SER A 145 15.32 -14.38 19.24
C SER A 145 16.05 -15.25 18.23
N THR A 146 16.57 -16.38 18.69
CA THR A 146 17.23 -17.37 17.82
C THR A 146 16.19 -18.33 17.25
N ILE A 147 16.13 -18.41 15.92
CA ILE A 147 15.22 -19.29 15.20
C ILE A 147 15.96 -20.57 14.86
N THR A 148 15.36 -21.71 15.20
CA THR A 148 15.95 -23.04 15.03
C THR A 148 15.23 -23.84 13.94
N SER A 149 15.90 -24.86 13.43
CA SER A 149 15.35 -25.72 12.39
C SER A 149 14.25 -26.63 12.94
N PRO A 150 13.03 -26.65 12.37
CA PRO A 150 11.97 -27.55 12.80
C PRO A 150 12.20 -29.01 12.35
N VAL A 151 13.03 -29.23 11.34
CA VAL A 151 13.33 -30.54 10.75
C VAL A 151 14.82 -30.69 10.48
N ALA A 152 15.32 -31.91 10.41
CA ALA A 152 16.66 -32.18 9.89
C ALA A 152 16.66 -32.06 8.35
N GLY A 153 17.73 -31.55 7.77
CA GLY A 153 17.83 -31.35 6.33
C GLY A 153 19.13 -30.67 5.90
N VAL A 154 19.17 -30.25 4.64
CA VAL A 154 20.29 -29.48 4.08
C VAL A 154 19.77 -28.10 3.70
N VAL A 155 20.48 -27.04 4.07
CA VAL A 155 20.13 -25.67 3.69
C VAL A 155 20.24 -25.53 2.17
N LYS A 156 19.10 -25.36 1.51
CA LYS A 156 19.03 -25.17 0.06
C LYS A 156 19.44 -23.75 -0.32
N GLU A 157 18.97 -22.74 0.41
CA GLU A 157 19.25 -21.34 0.12
C GLU A 157 18.95 -20.45 1.35
N VAL A 158 19.68 -19.34 1.47
CA VAL A 158 19.38 -18.25 2.39
C VAL A 158 18.93 -17.06 1.56
N HIS A 159 17.67 -16.65 1.71
CA HIS A 159 17.00 -15.67 0.84
C HIS A 159 17.27 -14.22 1.24
N LEU A 160 17.59 -13.98 2.53
CA LEU A 160 17.77 -12.63 3.06
C LEU A 160 19.14 -12.46 3.73
N PRO A 161 19.89 -11.38 3.41
CA PRO A 161 21.15 -11.09 4.08
C PRO A 161 20.93 -10.53 5.48
N GLU A 162 21.99 -10.58 6.30
CA GLU A 162 22.01 -9.90 7.60
C GLU A 162 21.65 -8.41 7.46
N ARG A 163 21.01 -7.88 8.51
CA ARG A 163 20.45 -6.51 8.62
C ARG A 163 19.22 -6.24 7.75
N SER A 164 18.69 -7.24 7.06
CA SER A 164 17.40 -7.11 6.37
C SER A 164 16.28 -6.88 7.37
N LEU A 165 15.42 -5.91 7.08
CA LEU A 165 14.14 -5.78 7.76
C LEU A 165 13.23 -6.91 7.28
N VAL A 166 12.63 -7.61 8.25
CA VAL A 166 11.75 -8.74 8.00
C VAL A 166 10.40 -8.47 8.64
N GLU A 167 9.34 -8.84 7.95
CA GLU A 167 8.00 -8.99 8.48
C GLU A 167 7.73 -10.44 8.91
N GLN A 168 6.62 -10.65 9.60
CA GLN A 168 6.13 -12.00 9.89
C GLN A 168 6.00 -12.81 8.59
N GLU A 169 6.47 -14.05 8.64
CA GLU A 169 6.51 -15.05 7.57
C GLU A 169 7.48 -14.75 6.41
N ASP A 170 8.27 -13.67 6.44
CA ASP A 170 9.30 -13.45 5.41
C ASP A 170 10.29 -14.61 5.37
N LEU A 171 10.44 -15.24 4.21
CA LEU A 171 11.30 -16.40 3.99
C LEU A 171 12.76 -16.02 4.18
N VAL A 172 13.41 -16.62 5.17
CA VAL A 172 14.84 -16.41 5.44
C VAL A 172 15.66 -17.59 4.95
N VAL A 173 15.25 -18.82 5.30
CA VAL A 173 16.00 -20.04 4.98
C VAL A 173 15.09 -21.08 4.35
N GLU A 174 15.53 -21.71 3.28
CA GLU A 174 14.86 -22.84 2.64
C GLU A 174 15.70 -24.11 2.84
N LEU A 175 15.06 -25.20 3.28
CA LEU A 175 15.66 -26.53 3.44
C LEU A 175 15.27 -27.44 2.26
N ALA A 176 16.18 -28.35 1.90
CA ALA A 176 15.99 -29.38 0.87
C ALA A 176 15.12 -30.55 1.34
#